data_AF-A0A0Q4QAI6-F1
#
_entry.id   AF-A0A0Q4QAI6-F1
#
_cell.length_a   1.000
_cell.length_b   1.000
_cell.length_c   1.000
_cell.angle_alpha   90.00
_cell.angle_beta   90.00
_cell.angle_gamma   90.00
#
_symmetry.space_group_name_H-M   'P 1'
#
loop_
_entity.id
_entity.type
_entity.pdbx_description
1 polymer ?
#
loop_
_entity_poly.entity_id
_entity_poly.type
_entity_poly.pdbx_seq_one_letter_code
_entity_poly.pdbx_strand_id
1 'polypeptide(L)'
;MRPLVEIIVADICGLRFMSAILYNEHGRQVDRIVKPVENERNIKYAVIEFIGAHSIESIDLRTDSEVVFKAFLPVLGINVAFTHKEELASLYRVFRPGTEEYEVIRELWITPETPSPLLIKKPTRWERFKTKIKGVFNND
;
A
#
# COMPACT_ATOMS: atom_id res chain seq x y z
N MET A 1 -23.96 -1.06 9.20
CA MET A 1 -23.42 -1.77 8.01
C MET A 1 -22.10 -2.36 8.45
N ARG A 2 -21.65 -3.51 7.94
CA ARG A 2 -20.28 -3.97 8.30
C ARG A 2 -19.25 -2.95 7.77
N PRO A 3 -18.07 -2.82 8.39
CA PRO A 3 -16.97 -2.08 7.79
C PRO A 3 -16.68 -2.62 6.38
N LEU A 4 -16.12 -1.77 5.52
CA LEU A 4 -15.82 -2.10 4.14
C LEU A 4 -14.36 -1.77 3.85
N VAL A 5 -13.65 -2.67 3.19
CA VAL A 5 -12.37 -2.39 2.56
C VAL A 5 -12.51 -2.51 1.05
N GLU A 6 -12.08 -1.47 0.34
CA GLU A 6 -11.97 -1.50 -1.11
C GLU A 6 -10.50 -1.60 -1.50
N ILE A 7 -10.15 -2.55 -2.36
CA ILE A 7 -8.76 -2.85 -2.75
C ILE A 7 -8.64 -3.00 -4.26
N ILE A 8 -7.61 -2.38 -4.82
CA ILE A 8 -7.17 -2.60 -6.21
C ILE A 8 -5.71 -3.05 -6.25
N VAL A 9 -5.35 -3.66 -7.37
CA VAL A 9 -3.95 -3.88 -7.75
C VAL A 9 -3.74 -3.22 -9.11
N ALA A 10 -2.66 -2.43 -9.23
CA ALA A 10 -2.34 -1.70 -10.44
C ALA A 10 -0.84 -1.79 -10.75
N ASP A 11 -0.51 -1.88 -12.04
CA ASP A 11 0.87 -1.84 -12.52
C ASP A 11 1.19 -0.43 -13.02
N ILE A 12 2.26 0.18 -12.50
CA ILE A 12 2.68 1.57 -12.74
C ILE A 12 4.17 1.59 -12.98
N CYS A 13 4.59 2.07 -14.14
CA CYS A 13 6.01 2.15 -14.51
C CYS A 13 6.78 0.82 -14.33
N GLY A 14 6.09 -0.32 -14.56
CA GLY A 14 6.67 -1.66 -14.40
C GLY A 14 6.71 -2.19 -12.97
N LEU A 15 6.24 -1.42 -11.98
CA LEU A 15 6.08 -1.85 -10.59
C LEU A 15 4.61 -2.10 -10.29
N ARG A 16 4.33 -3.17 -9.55
CA ARG A 16 2.98 -3.50 -9.10
C ARG A 16 2.71 -2.90 -7.74
N PHE A 17 1.54 -2.28 -7.58
CA PHE A 17 1.09 -1.66 -6.33
C PHE A 17 -0.29 -2.17 -5.93
N MET A 18 -0.53 -2.19 -4.63
CA MET A 18 -1.85 -2.31 -4.04
C MET A 18 -2.25 -0.96 -3.45
N SER A 19 -3.50 -0.54 -3.68
CA SER A 19 -4.13 0.51 -2.90
C SER A 19 -5.35 -0.06 -2.20
N ALA A 20 -5.53 0.32 -0.93
CA ALA A 20 -6.68 -0.07 -0.13
C ALA A 20 -7.25 1.14 0.61
N ILE A 21 -8.57 1.21 0.73
CA ILE A 21 -9.27 2.19 1.57
C ILE A 21 -10.16 1.44 2.55
N LEU A 22 -10.09 1.81 3.83
CA LEU A 22 -10.99 1.31 4.87
C LEU A 22 -12.10 2.34 5.11
N TYR A 23 -13.34 1.86 5.10
CA TYR A 23 -14.54 2.59 5.47
C TYR A 23 -15.15 1.97 6.73
N ASN A 24 -15.61 2.83 7.64
CA ASN A 24 -16.36 2.37 8.81
C ASN A 24 -17.81 2.01 8.47
N GLU A 25 -18.56 1.56 9.48
CA GLU A 25 -19.96 1.16 9.37
C GLU A 25 -20.92 2.27 8.90
N HIS A 26 -20.47 3.52 8.94
CA HIS A 26 -21.20 4.71 8.48
C HIS A 26 -20.76 5.17 7.08
N GLY A 27 -19.90 4.40 6.40
CA GLY A 27 -19.40 4.73 5.06
C GLY A 27 -18.37 5.87 5.05
N ARG A 28 -17.80 6.25 6.20
CA ARG A 28 -16.73 7.26 6.26
C ARG A 28 -15.38 6.57 6.09
N GLN A 29 -14.53 7.15 5.27
CA GLN A 29 -13.14 6.72 5.15
C GLN A 29 -12.43 6.89 6.50
N VAL A 30 -11.84 5.80 6.99
CA VAL A 30 -11.05 5.74 8.22
C VAL A 30 -9.57 5.87 7.89
N ASP A 31 -9.11 5.10 6.90
CA ASP A 31 -7.70 5.04 6.54
C ASP A 31 -7.50 4.60 5.07
N ARG A 32 -6.30 4.82 4.54
CA ARG A 32 -5.88 4.41 3.20
C ARG A 32 -4.42 3.96 3.24
N ILE A 33 -4.12 2.87 2.55
CA ILE A 33 -2.75 2.43 2.30
C ILE A 33 -2.46 2.32 0.80
N VAL A 34 -1.21 2.58 0.45
CA VAL A 34 -0.62 2.27 -0.86
C VAL A 34 0.72 1.58 -0.59
N LYS A 35 0.92 0.40 -1.17
CA LYS A 35 2.16 -0.36 -1.00
C LYS A 35 2.59 -1.04 -2.31
N PRO A 36 3.90 -1.12 -2.59
CA PRO A 36 4.38 -1.98 -3.66
C PRO A 36 4.11 -3.46 -3.33
N VAL A 37 3.91 -4.27 -4.36
CA VAL A 37 3.59 -5.69 -4.24
C VAL A 37 4.55 -6.47 -5.13
N GLU A 38 5.40 -7.28 -4.50
CA GLU A 38 6.33 -8.15 -5.21
C GLU A 38 5.69 -9.49 -5.60
N ASN A 39 4.74 -9.98 -4.79
CA ASN A 39 4.07 -11.25 -4.99
C ASN A 39 2.66 -11.25 -4.37
N GLU A 40 1.83 -12.24 -4.74
CA GLU A 40 0.43 -12.34 -4.29
C GLU A 40 0.28 -12.54 -2.77
N ARG A 41 1.27 -13.17 -2.10
CA ARG A 41 1.22 -13.35 -0.64
C ARG A 41 1.37 -12.01 0.08
N ASN A 42 2.19 -11.10 -0.44
CA ASN A 42 2.36 -9.75 0.13
C ASN A 42 1.04 -8.99 0.15
N ILE A 43 0.16 -9.18 -0.85
CA ILE A 43 -1.19 -8.59 -0.88
C ILE A 43 -1.99 -9.07 0.32
N LYS A 44 -2.02 -10.39 0.53
CA LYS A 44 -2.81 -10.99 1.61
C LYS A 44 -2.36 -10.49 2.98
N TYR A 45 -1.06 -10.53 3.26
CA TYR A 45 -0.51 -10.06 4.53
C TYR A 45 -0.75 -8.57 4.75
N ALA A 46 -0.50 -7.72 3.73
CA ALA A 46 -0.67 -6.28 3.87
C ALA A 46 -2.11 -5.89 4.22
N VAL A 47 -3.11 -6.56 3.63
CA VAL A 47 -4.52 -6.29 3.92
C VAL A 47 -4.94 -6.83 5.28
N ILE A 48 -4.47 -8.02 5.68
CA ILE A 48 -4.76 -8.57 7.02
C ILE A 48 -4.15 -7.70 8.12
N GLU A 49 -2.89 -7.26 7.94
CA GLU A 49 -2.26 -6.31 8.85
C GLU A 49 -3.02 -4.99 8.92
N PHE A 50 -3.46 -4.47 7.76
CA PHE A 50 -4.24 -3.25 7.68
C PHE A 50 -5.57 -3.36 8.43
N ILE A 51 -6.34 -4.44 8.22
CA ILE A 51 -7.59 -4.69 8.95
C ILE A 51 -7.33 -4.92 10.44
N GLY A 52 -6.28 -5.68 10.78
CA GLY A 52 -5.90 -6.01 12.15
C GLY A 52 -5.49 -4.79 12.97
N ALA A 53 -4.87 -3.77 12.36
CA ALA A 53 -4.54 -2.52 13.01
C ALA A 53 -5.77 -1.76 13.53
N HIS A 54 -6.96 -2.06 13.01
CA HIS A 54 -8.24 -1.47 13.43
C HIS A 54 -9.09 -2.40 14.29
N SER A 55 -8.57 -3.56 14.71
CA SER A 55 -9.28 -4.55 15.54
C SER A 55 -10.64 -4.98 14.96
N ILE A 56 -10.73 -5.11 13.64
CA ILE A 56 -11.96 -5.50 12.95
C ILE A 56 -12.01 -7.03 12.81
N GLU A 57 -13.03 -7.66 13.39
CA GLU A 57 -13.21 -9.12 13.34
C GLU A 57 -13.90 -9.60 12.05
N SER A 58 -14.78 -8.77 11.47
CA SER A 58 -15.46 -9.10 10.21
C SER A 58 -15.63 -7.87 9.33
N ILE A 59 -15.44 -8.06 8.03
CA ILE A 59 -15.38 -6.96 7.06
C ILE A 59 -15.85 -7.41 5.69
N ASP A 60 -16.47 -6.50 4.95
CA ASP A 60 -16.73 -6.71 3.53
C ASP A 60 -15.53 -6.21 2.73
N LEU A 61 -15.12 -6.95 1.70
CA LEU A 61 -13.98 -6.61 0.85
C LEU A 61 -14.47 -6.49 -0.59
N ARG A 62 -14.20 -5.36 -1.24
CA ARG A 62 -14.50 -5.15 -2.67
C ARG A 62 -13.23 -5.01 -3.48
N THR A 63 -13.19 -5.66 -4.63
CA THR A 63 -12.04 -5.60 -5.53
C THR A 63 -12.44 -5.90 -6.97
N ASP A 64 -11.68 -5.36 -7.92
CA ASP A 64 -11.72 -5.73 -9.34
C ASP A 64 -10.54 -6.64 -9.73
N SER A 65 -9.71 -7.05 -8.76
CA SER A 65 -8.56 -7.91 -8.99
C SER A 65 -8.89 -9.36 -8.68
N GLU A 66 -8.77 -10.23 -9.68
CA GLU A 66 -9.05 -11.67 -9.53
C GLU A 66 -8.11 -12.32 -8.51
N VAL A 67 -6.86 -11.83 -8.45
CA VAL A 67 -5.84 -12.27 -7.48
C VAL A 67 -6.30 -11.96 -6.05
N VAL A 68 -6.74 -10.72 -5.79
CA VAL A 68 -7.25 -10.32 -4.47
C VAL A 68 -8.49 -11.14 -4.14
N PHE A 69 -9.43 -11.25 -5.08
CA PHE A 69 -10.66 -12.02 -4.87
C PHE A 69 -10.37 -13.46 -4.44
N LYS A 70 -9.53 -14.18 -5.19
CA LYS A 70 -9.15 -15.56 -4.87
C LYS A 70 -8.37 -15.67 -3.56
N ALA A 71 -7.49 -14.72 -3.26
CA ALA A 71 -6.69 -14.73 -2.03
C ALA A 71 -7.54 -14.62 -0.76
N PHE A 72 -8.69 -13.93 -0.85
CA PHE A 72 -9.57 -13.64 0.28
C PHE A 72 -10.82 -14.51 0.38
N LEU A 73 -11.21 -15.22 -0.69
CA LEU A 73 -12.30 -16.20 -0.66
C LEU A 73 -12.25 -17.19 0.52
N PRO A 74 -11.09 -17.78 0.89
CA PRO A 74 -11.03 -18.74 1.99
C PRO A 74 -10.79 -18.11 3.37
N VAL A 75 -10.78 -16.77 3.49
CA VAL A 75 -10.43 -16.10 4.75
C VAL A 75 -11.68 -15.87 5.59
N LEU A 76 -11.75 -16.54 6.74
CA LEU A 76 -12.85 -16.35 7.69
C LEU A 76 -12.95 -14.89 8.16
N GLY A 77 -14.18 -14.40 8.27
CA GLY A 77 -14.47 -13.01 8.66
C GLY A 77 -14.43 -12.01 7.51
N ILE A 78 -13.91 -12.37 6.33
CA ILE A 78 -13.83 -11.47 5.16
C ILE A 78 -14.84 -11.91 4.10
N ASN A 79 -15.85 -11.08 3.83
CA ASN A 79 -16.79 -11.32 2.74
C ASN A 79 -16.28 -10.60 1.49
N VAL A 80 -15.61 -11.33 0.60
CA VAL A 80 -15.07 -10.74 -0.61
C VAL A 80 -16.07 -10.74 -1.77
N ALA A 81 -16.17 -9.59 -2.44
CA ALA A 81 -16.99 -9.39 -3.63
C ALA A 81 -16.13 -8.86 -4.78
N PHE A 82 -16.31 -9.45 -5.95
CA PHE A 82 -15.77 -8.93 -7.19
C PHE A 82 -16.68 -7.80 -7.69
N THR A 83 -16.12 -6.64 -8.00
CA THR A 83 -16.87 -5.48 -8.50
C THR A 83 -16.23 -4.89 -9.75
N HIS A 84 -16.95 -3.97 -10.39
CA HIS A 84 -16.50 -3.24 -11.56
C HIS A 84 -15.49 -2.15 -11.19
N LYS A 85 -14.50 -1.96 -12.07
CA LYS A 85 -13.41 -1.00 -11.89
C LYS A 85 -13.92 0.44 -11.69
N GLU A 86 -15.04 0.79 -12.30
CA GLU A 86 -15.67 2.11 -12.21
C GLU A 86 -16.11 2.44 -10.78
N GLU A 87 -16.53 1.44 -10.01
CA GLU A 87 -16.90 1.61 -8.60
C GLU A 87 -15.68 1.89 -7.71
N LEU A 88 -14.48 1.50 -8.17
CA LEU A 88 -13.21 1.65 -7.46
C LEU A 88 -12.37 2.82 -8.00
N ALA A 89 -12.97 3.74 -8.76
CA ALA A 89 -12.26 4.85 -9.40
C ALA A 89 -11.47 5.74 -8.40
N SER A 90 -11.95 5.86 -7.16
CA SER A 90 -11.31 6.60 -6.07
C SER A 90 -9.94 6.02 -5.67
N LEU A 91 -9.75 4.72 -5.84
CA LEU A 91 -8.49 4.02 -5.60
C LEU A 91 -7.54 4.24 -6.77
N TYR A 92 -8.01 4.11 -8.01
CA TYR A 92 -7.18 4.34 -9.19
C TYR A 92 -6.65 5.78 -9.30
N ARG A 93 -7.37 6.75 -8.73
CA ARG A 93 -6.98 8.16 -8.79
C ARG A 93 -5.60 8.44 -8.19
N VAL A 94 -5.17 7.72 -7.15
CA VAL A 94 -3.85 7.95 -6.55
C VAL A 94 -2.69 7.57 -7.47
N PHE A 95 -2.98 6.81 -8.52
CA PHE A 95 -2.02 6.37 -9.51
C PHE A 95 -2.05 7.20 -10.79
N ARG A 96 -2.83 8.29 -10.80
CA ARG A 96 -2.95 9.18 -11.96
C ARG A 96 -1.80 10.20 -11.95
N PRO A 97 -1.00 10.32 -13.02
CA PRO A 97 0.03 11.34 -13.13
C PRO A 97 -0.51 12.75 -12.89
N GLY A 98 0.26 13.55 -12.13
CA GLY A 98 -0.11 14.92 -11.79
C GLY A 98 -0.99 15.07 -10.55
N THR A 99 -1.32 13.99 -9.82
CA THR A 99 -1.86 14.11 -8.46
C THR A 99 -0.74 14.12 -7.42
N GLU A 100 -0.98 14.73 -6.26
CA GLU A 100 -0.02 14.79 -5.16
C GLU A 100 0.39 13.38 -4.70
N GLU A 101 -0.57 12.45 -4.62
CA GLU A 101 -0.29 11.08 -4.21
C GLU A 101 0.60 10.34 -5.22
N TYR A 102 0.37 10.55 -6.52
CA TYR A 102 1.20 9.95 -7.55
C TYR A 102 2.63 10.47 -7.49
N GLU A 103 2.82 11.77 -7.24
CA GLU A 103 4.16 12.34 -7.12
C GLU A 103 4.92 11.74 -5.92
N VAL A 104 4.26 11.56 -4.79
CA VAL A 104 4.84 10.87 -3.62
C VAL A 104 5.19 9.43 -3.95
N ILE A 105 4.29 8.69 -4.60
CA ILE A 105 4.55 7.30 -5.02
C ILE A 105 5.74 7.23 -5.97
N ARG A 106 5.81 8.17 -6.91
CA ARG A 106 6.88 8.26 -7.90
C ARG A 106 8.22 8.55 -7.24
N GLU A 107 8.27 9.46 -6.27
CA GLU A 107 9.50 9.80 -5.53
C GLU A 107 9.98 8.63 -4.67
N LEU A 108 9.08 7.94 -3.97
CA LEU A 108 9.44 6.88 -3.02
C LEU A 108 9.87 5.57 -3.70
N TRP A 109 9.28 5.23 -4.85
CA TRP A 109 9.43 3.88 -5.42
C TRP A 109 9.83 3.84 -6.90
N ILE A 110 9.52 4.86 -7.70
CA ILE A 110 9.71 4.80 -9.16
C ILE A 110 10.98 5.53 -9.59
N THR A 111 11.30 6.66 -8.96
CA THR A 111 12.46 7.46 -9.31
C THR A 111 13.68 6.87 -8.60
N PRO A 112 14.66 6.31 -9.32
CA PRO A 112 15.94 6.04 -8.70
C PRO A 112 16.50 7.38 -8.21
N GLU A 113 16.94 7.46 -6.95
CA GLU A 113 17.69 8.63 -6.48
C GLU A 113 18.82 8.89 -7.48
N THR A 114 18.66 9.87 -8.36
CA THR A 114 19.84 10.53 -8.94
C THR A 114 20.46 11.24 -7.75
N PRO A 115 21.64 10.81 -7.24
CA PRO A 115 22.30 11.60 -6.22
C PRO A 115 22.54 12.96 -6.85
N SER A 116 21.83 13.98 -6.36
CA SER A 116 22.08 15.36 -6.77
C SER A 116 23.57 15.64 -6.53
N PRO A 117 24.34 16.06 -7.56
CA PRO A 117 25.75 16.39 -7.39
C PRO A 117 25.89 17.79 -6.74
N LEU A 118 25.24 18.00 -5.59
CA LEU A 118 25.27 19.26 -4.87
C LEU A 118 25.52 19.01 -3.38
N LEU A 119 26.76 19.34 -3.00
CA LEU A 119 27.28 19.54 -1.65
C LEU A 119 27.36 18.29 -0.77
N ILE A 120 28.57 17.68 -0.76
CA ILE A 120 29.03 16.82 0.33
C ILE A 120 29.09 17.67 1.60
N LYS A 121 27.94 17.81 2.27
CA LYS A 121 27.88 18.30 3.64
C LYS A 121 28.51 17.22 4.50
N LYS A 122 29.60 17.53 5.21
CA LYS A 122 30.23 16.57 6.14
C LYS A 122 29.15 16.02 7.07
N PRO A 123 29.04 14.69 7.23
CA PRO A 123 27.94 14.09 7.97
C PRO A 123 27.97 14.55 9.42
N THR A 124 26.80 14.97 9.88
CA THR A 124 26.56 15.35 11.27
C THR A 124 26.72 14.15 12.21
N ARG A 125 26.90 14.41 13.51
CA ARG A 125 27.12 13.36 14.52
C ARG A 125 26.01 12.30 14.51
N TRP A 126 24.77 12.68 14.22
CA TRP A 126 23.62 11.78 14.15
C TRP A 126 23.58 10.93 12.88
N GLU A 127 24.05 11.43 11.75
CA GLU A 127 24.13 10.66 10.51
C GLU A 127 25.19 9.56 10.63
N ARG A 128 26.35 9.88 11.21
CA ARG A 128 27.39 8.87 11.50
C ARG A 128 26.89 7.79 12.47
N PHE A 129 26.05 8.17 13.44
CA PHE A 129 25.43 7.22 14.37
C PHE A 129 24.48 6.27 13.64
N LYS A 130 23.65 6.77 12.71
CA LYS A 130 22.76 5.93 11.89
C LYS A 130 23.53 4.98 10.96
N THR A 131 24.63 5.42 10.34
CA THR A 131 25.47 4.56 9.50
C THR A 131 26.14 3.44 10.32
N LYS A 132 26.52 3.74 11.57
CA LYS A 132 27.12 2.75 12.48
C LYS A 132 26.12 1.69 12.92
N ILE A 133 24.85 2.07 13.13
CA ILE A 133 23.77 1.11 13.39
C ILE A 133 23.52 0.23 12.16
N LYS A 134 23.37 0.83 10.97
CA LYS A 134 23.15 0.06 9.73
C LYS A 134 24.30 -0.89 9.38
N GLY A 135 25.55 -0.54 9.70
CA GLY A 135 26.71 -1.41 9.48
C GLY A 135 26.84 -2.59 10.46
N VAL A 136 26.17 -2.53 11.61
CA VAL A 136 26.15 -3.63 12.60
C VAL A 136 25.05 -4.66 12.26
N PHE A 137 23.95 -4.23 11.64
CA PHE A 137 22.84 -5.13 11.26
C PHE A 137 22.97 -5.77 9.87
N ASN A 138 23.99 -5.41 9.08
CA ASN A 138 24.27 -6.00 7.77
C ASN A 138 25.49 -6.94 7.78
N ASN A 139 26.04 -7.26 8.96
CA ASN A 139 27.05 -8.29 9.15
C ASN A 139 26.51 -9.34 10.15
N ASP A 140 25.40 -9.99 9.79
CA ASP A 140 25.01 -11.33 10.22
C ASP A 140 23.96 -11.89 9.23
#